data_AF-A0A836HQ22-F1
#
_entry.id   AF-A0A836HQ22-F1
#
_cell.length_a   1.000
_cell.length_b   1.000
_cell.length_c   1.000
_cell.angle_alpha   90.00
_cell.angle_beta   90.00
_cell.angle_gamma   90.00
#
_symmetry.space_group_name_H-M   'P 1'
#
loop_
_entity.id
_entity.type
_entity.pdbx_description
1 polymer ?
#
loop_
_entity_poly.entity_id
_entity_poly.type
_entity_poly.pdbx_seq_one_letter_code
_entity_poly.pdbx_strand_id
1 'polypeptide(L)'
;MRCCRRLSAAPTTAAISVSASSSASVEKQISGADADLTEMSGAVAMRRLYRRLLKAGEEGSMMQRCLTVNSLSDSVRYGLRLLRLHRGLTTVDAMAKRTPWWRVGRRARQGLTRRYYAWSLLSLRLQLRSRNAIADVLVYLLFITMCFLLYEIYRACRIGVNRAEERYRTLAIPIIQTLDALEAAQARKRALRKEMENDIVRER
;
A
#
# COMPACT_ATOMS: atom_id res chain seq x y z
N MET A 1 11.47 35.56 52.06
CA MET A 1 10.63 36.77 52.06
C MET A 1 10.03 36.96 50.67
N ARG A 2 8.69 37.12 50.62
CA ARG A 2 7.83 37.88 49.65
C ARG A 2 8.10 37.70 48.14
N CYS A 3 7.19 37.03 47.41
CA CYS A 3 6.02 37.60 46.68
C CYS A 3 6.45 38.53 45.53
N CYS A 4 6.08 38.33 44.25
CA CYS A 4 4.73 38.35 43.65
C CYS A 4 4.75 37.62 42.27
N ARG A 5 3.75 36.80 41.85
CA ARG A 5 2.43 37.15 41.25
C ARG A 5 2.55 38.04 39.99
N ARG A 6 1.88 37.83 38.83
CA ARG A 6 0.82 36.90 38.35
C ARG A 6 0.45 37.29 36.90
N LEU A 7 -0.21 36.37 36.17
CA LEU A 7 -1.26 36.52 35.11
C LEU A 7 -0.82 37.14 33.75
N SER A 8 -0.99 36.55 32.56
CA SER A 8 -2.08 35.80 31.86
C SER A 8 -3.05 36.68 31.05
N ALA A 9 -3.34 36.20 29.82
CA ALA A 9 -4.40 36.53 28.85
C ALA A 9 -4.18 37.76 27.95
N ALA A 10 -4.66 37.88 26.70
CA ALA A 10 -5.25 37.03 25.62
C ALA A 10 -5.55 38.03 24.45
N PRO A 11 -6.01 37.59 23.24
CA PRO A 11 -5.73 38.21 21.93
C PRO A 11 -6.80 39.19 21.42
N THR A 12 -6.49 39.96 20.38
CA THR A 12 -7.49 40.55 19.45
C THR A 12 -6.94 40.81 18.04
N THR A 13 -7.86 40.66 17.10
CA THR A 13 -7.85 40.71 15.63
C THR A 13 -7.74 42.11 15.02
N ALA A 14 -7.21 42.25 13.80
CA ALA A 14 -7.79 43.10 12.74
C ALA A 14 -7.15 42.82 11.37
N ALA A 15 -8.01 42.76 10.34
CA ALA A 15 -7.74 42.53 8.94
C ALA A 15 -7.23 43.79 8.20
N ILE A 16 -6.68 43.63 6.99
CA ILE A 16 -7.04 44.35 5.75
C ILE A 16 -6.23 43.78 4.57
N SER A 17 -6.89 43.72 3.42
CA SER A 17 -6.60 43.01 2.18
C SER A 17 -6.07 43.92 1.05
N VAL A 18 -5.76 43.27 -0.10
CA VAL A 18 -5.58 43.76 -1.49
C VAL A 18 -4.25 44.49 -1.76
N SER A 19 -3.43 44.25 -2.79
CA SER A 19 -3.71 43.85 -4.18
C SER A 19 -2.52 43.17 -4.87
N ALA A 20 -2.85 42.45 -5.94
CA ALA A 20 -1.97 41.75 -6.87
C ALA A 20 -0.99 42.65 -7.63
N SER A 21 0.18 42.10 -7.95
CA SER A 21 0.80 42.31 -9.27
C SER A 21 1.60 41.08 -9.69
N SER A 22 1.49 40.83 -10.98
CA SER A 22 1.91 39.69 -11.79
C SER A 22 3.43 39.51 -11.90
N SER A 23 3.91 38.28 -11.71
CA SER A 23 5.00 37.72 -12.52
C SER A 23 4.94 36.19 -12.47
N ALA A 24 3.92 35.64 -13.15
CA ALA A 24 4.02 34.28 -13.63
C ALA A 24 5.17 34.25 -14.65
N SER A 25 6.24 33.48 -14.36
CA SER A 25 6.99 32.65 -15.32
C SER A 25 8.49 32.41 -14.99
N VAL A 26 8.91 32.24 -13.72
CA VAL A 26 10.26 31.65 -13.44
C VAL A 26 10.29 30.69 -12.23
N GLU A 27 9.15 30.31 -11.66
CA GLU A 27 9.13 29.68 -10.32
C GLU A 27 8.88 28.17 -10.30
N LYS A 28 9.12 27.48 -11.43
CA LYS A 28 8.83 26.03 -11.55
C LYS A 28 10.04 25.12 -11.72
N GLN A 29 11.26 25.63 -11.57
CA GLN A 29 12.48 24.81 -11.66
C GLN A 29 13.40 24.82 -10.42
N ILE A 30 13.17 25.70 -9.44
CA ILE A 30 14.04 25.81 -8.25
C ILE A 30 13.52 24.95 -7.08
N SER A 31 12.21 24.65 -7.01
CA SER A 31 11.64 23.85 -5.92
C SER A 31 11.95 22.35 -5.99
N GLY A 32 12.41 21.83 -7.13
CA GLY A 32 12.86 20.43 -7.26
C GLY A 32 14.27 20.20 -6.71
N ALA A 33 15.19 21.14 -6.94
CA ALA A 33 16.58 20.99 -6.51
C ALA A 33 16.76 21.17 -4.98
N ASP A 34 16.00 22.08 -4.36
CA ASP A 34 16.02 22.25 -2.90
C ASP A 34 15.31 21.09 -2.18
N ALA A 35 14.26 20.52 -2.79
CA ALA A 35 13.64 19.30 -2.31
C ALA A 35 14.61 18.11 -2.42
N ASP A 36 15.30 17.94 -3.54
CA ASP A 36 16.28 16.86 -3.72
C ASP A 36 17.50 17.01 -2.80
N LEU A 37 17.96 18.23 -2.52
CA LEU A 37 19.06 18.49 -1.58
C LEU A 37 18.64 18.28 -0.12
N THR A 38 17.43 18.69 0.26
CA THR A 38 16.88 18.42 1.59
C THR A 38 16.53 16.95 1.78
N GLU A 39 16.08 16.25 0.74
CA GLU A 39 15.88 14.81 0.71
C GLU A 39 17.20 14.05 0.77
N MET A 40 18.24 14.50 0.08
CA MET A 40 19.58 13.93 0.18
C MET A 40 20.16 14.10 1.59
N SER A 41 20.00 15.29 2.18
CA SER A 41 20.38 15.56 3.57
C SER A 41 19.58 14.69 4.55
N GLY A 42 18.27 14.55 4.33
CA GLY A 42 17.36 13.72 5.11
C GLY A 42 17.69 12.22 5.02
N ALA A 43 17.98 11.73 3.82
CA ALA A 43 18.37 10.34 3.58
C ALA A 43 19.72 10.02 4.23
N VAL A 44 20.68 10.94 4.19
CA VAL A 44 21.97 10.78 4.89
C VAL A 44 21.77 10.79 6.41
N ALA A 45 20.96 11.71 6.94
CA ALA A 45 20.61 11.75 8.35
C ALA A 45 19.93 10.44 8.79
N MET A 46 19.03 9.89 7.97
CA MET A 46 18.36 8.63 8.24
C MET A 46 19.27 7.42 8.18
N ARG A 47 20.19 7.34 7.20
CA ARG A 47 21.22 6.28 7.18
C ARG A 47 22.10 6.32 8.42
N ARG A 48 22.45 7.51 8.91
CA ARG A 48 23.21 7.69 10.17
C ARG A 48 22.38 7.25 11.38
N LEU A 49 21.10 7.61 11.45
CA LEU A 49 20.19 7.18 12.52
C LEU A 49 19.99 5.66 12.51
N TYR A 50 19.78 5.08 11.33
CA TYR A 50 19.65 3.65 11.10
C TYR A 50 20.89 2.89 11.59
N ARG A 51 22.09 3.33 11.21
CA ARG A 51 23.35 2.75 11.71
C ARG A 51 23.50 2.85 13.23
N ARG A 52 23.09 3.96 13.84
CA ARG A 52 23.15 4.15 15.30
C ARG A 52 22.17 3.22 16.04
N LEU A 53 20.99 3.01 15.48
CA LEU A 53 19.98 2.10 16.02
C LEU A 53 20.39 0.63 15.88
N LEU A 54 20.98 0.24 14.74
CA LEU A 54 21.62 -1.07 14.57
C LEU A 54 22.73 -1.31 15.62
N LYS A 55 23.59 -0.30 15.84
CA LYS A 55 24.62 -0.37 16.90
C LYS A 55 24.03 -0.46 18.32
N ALA A 56 22.82 0.05 18.53
CA ALA A 56 22.09 -0.08 19.79
C ALA A 56 21.40 -1.45 19.96
N GLY A 57 21.51 -2.35 18.97
CA GLY A 57 20.95 -3.69 19.02
C GLY A 57 19.48 -3.78 18.60
N GLU A 58 18.98 -2.82 17.81
CA GLU A 58 17.62 -2.90 17.25
C GLU A 58 17.55 -3.81 16.01
N GLU A 59 16.39 -4.43 15.81
CA GLU A 59 16.12 -5.32 14.66
C GLU A 59 16.10 -4.53 13.35
N GLY A 60 17.11 -4.76 12.49
CA GLY A 60 17.26 -4.07 11.20
C GLY A 60 16.06 -4.27 10.27
N SER A 61 15.49 -5.48 10.24
CA SER A 61 14.32 -5.83 9.40
C SER A 61 13.06 -5.06 9.81
N MET A 62 12.81 -4.92 11.12
CA MET A 62 11.68 -4.15 11.64
C MET A 62 11.80 -2.68 11.23
N MET A 63 13.01 -2.13 11.36
CA MET A 63 13.30 -0.73 11.08
C MET A 63 13.22 -0.42 9.58
N GLN A 64 13.68 -1.34 8.73
CA GLN A 64 13.56 -1.24 7.28
C GLN A 64 12.08 -1.24 6.84
N ARG A 65 11.24 -2.12 7.40
CA ARG A 65 9.79 -2.10 7.13
C ARG A 65 9.10 -0.83 7.63
N CYS A 66 9.55 -0.26 8.75
CA CYS A 66 8.98 1.00 9.21
C CYS A 66 9.30 2.20 8.29
N LEU A 67 10.41 2.14 7.54
CA LEU A 67 10.75 3.15 6.53
C LEU A 67 9.88 3.05 5.28
N THR A 68 9.42 1.86 4.94
CA THR A 68 8.56 1.65 3.75
C THR A 68 7.09 1.96 4.05
N VAL A 69 6.65 1.78 5.30
CA VAL A 69 5.24 1.94 5.69
C VAL A 69 4.90 3.36 6.18
N ASN A 70 5.84 4.07 6.82
CA ASN A 70 5.56 5.39 7.42
C ASN A 70 6.19 6.53 6.62
N SER A 71 5.64 7.73 6.79
CA SER A 71 6.27 8.96 6.30
C SER A 71 7.70 9.11 6.83
N LEU A 72 8.56 9.76 6.05
CA LEU A 72 9.96 9.98 6.43
C LEU A 72 10.07 10.76 7.75
N SER A 73 9.19 11.74 7.97
CA SER A 73 9.20 12.56 9.18
C SER A 73 8.81 11.75 10.44
N ASP A 74 7.83 10.86 10.33
CA ASP A 74 7.41 10.00 11.44
C ASP A 74 8.48 8.97 11.77
N SER A 75 9.09 8.32 10.77
CA SER A 75 10.17 7.35 10.99
C SER A 75 11.41 7.99 11.65
N VAL A 76 11.77 9.23 11.29
CA VAL A 76 12.81 10.02 11.99
C VAL A 76 12.42 10.27 13.45
N ARG A 77 11.18 10.72 13.71
CA ARG A 77 10.68 10.98 15.07
C ARG A 77 10.73 9.74 15.95
N TYR A 78 10.29 8.59 15.42
CA TYR A 78 10.36 7.31 16.13
C TYR A 78 11.80 6.88 16.39
N GLY A 79 12.68 6.95 15.39
CA GLY A 79 14.10 6.61 15.55
C GLY A 79 14.82 7.47 16.60
N LEU A 80 14.55 8.78 16.63
CA LEU A 80 15.09 9.68 17.65
C LEU A 80 14.52 9.41 19.05
N ARG A 81 13.24 9.03 19.16
CA ARG A 81 12.63 8.66 20.44
C ARG A 81 13.24 7.35 20.96
N LEU A 82 13.44 6.38 20.09
CA LEU A 82 14.06 5.10 20.40
C LEU A 82 15.51 5.26 20.86
N LEU A 83 16.31 6.10 20.17
CA LEU A 83 17.67 6.46 20.60
C LEU A 83 17.69 7.17 21.95
N ARG A 84 16.72 8.06 22.22
CA ARG A 84 16.62 8.74 23.53
C ARG A 84 16.34 7.75 24.66
N LEU A 85 15.46 6.77 24.44
CA LEU A 85 15.16 5.74 25.43
C LEU A 85 16.36 4.82 25.68
N HIS A 86 17.08 4.42 24.62
CA HIS A 86 18.33 3.64 24.75
C HIS A 86 19.42 4.39 25.50
N ARG A 87 19.59 5.69 25.21
CA ARG A 87 20.54 6.54 25.95
C ARG A 87 20.11 6.70 27.41
N GLY A 88 18.81 6.81 27.68
CA GLY A 88 18.25 6.80 29.02
C GLY A 88 18.55 5.49 29.77
N LEU A 89 18.36 4.36 29.12
CA LEU A 89 18.63 3.04 29.72
C LEU A 89 20.11 2.83 30.02
N THR A 90 21.00 3.16 29.06
CA THR A 90 22.45 3.01 29.23
C THR A 90 23.02 3.93 30.29
N THR A 91 22.49 5.15 30.44
CA THR A 91 22.88 6.08 31.50
C THR A 91 22.42 5.60 32.87
N VAL A 92 21.18 5.09 32.99
CA VAL A 92 20.67 4.47 34.22
C VAL A 92 21.47 3.23 34.60
N ASP A 93 21.82 2.38 33.63
CA ASP A 93 22.65 1.19 33.87
C ASP A 93 24.08 1.56 34.29
N ALA A 94 24.68 2.60 33.69
CA ALA A 94 25.98 3.12 34.12
C ALA A 94 25.94 3.70 35.53
N MET A 95 24.86 4.41 35.89
CA MET A 95 24.64 4.90 37.26
C MET A 95 24.40 3.77 38.26
N ALA A 96 23.74 2.69 37.86
CA ALA A 96 23.50 1.51 38.69
C ALA A 96 24.80 0.73 38.98
N LYS A 97 25.77 0.73 38.06
CA LYS A 97 27.10 0.14 38.30
C LYS A 97 27.94 0.94 39.29
N ARG A 98 27.73 2.25 39.37
CA ARG A 98 28.46 3.15 40.29
C ARG A 98 27.84 3.21 41.68
N THR A 99 26.61 2.74 41.88
CA THR A 99 25.96 2.79 43.19
C THR A 99 26.39 1.63 44.08
N PRO A 100 26.88 1.90 45.30
CA PRO A 100 27.23 0.86 46.25
C PRO A 100 25.98 0.10 46.72
N TRP A 101 26.14 -1.20 46.96
CA TRP A 101 25.02 -2.13 47.21
C TRP A 101 24.18 -1.79 48.44
N TRP A 102 24.77 -1.13 49.43
CA TRP A 102 24.12 -0.70 50.67
C TRP A 102 23.10 0.43 50.50
N ARG A 103 23.09 1.17 49.36
CA ARG A 103 22.10 2.22 49.09
C ARG A 103 20.82 1.67 48.48
N VAL A 104 20.12 0.82 49.24
CA VAL A 104 18.91 0.08 48.82
C VAL A 104 17.83 1.01 48.26
N GLY A 105 17.54 2.15 48.90
CA GLY A 105 16.53 3.10 48.42
C GLY A 105 16.86 3.72 47.05
N ARG A 106 18.13 4.08 46.80
CA ARG A 106 18.55 4.58 45.48
C ARG A 106 18.54 3.46 44.44
N ARG A 107 18.89 2.23 44.84
CA ARG A 107 18.87 1.05 43.96
C ARG A 107 17.44 0.67 43.55
N ALA A 108 16.47 0.73 44.46
CA ALA A 108 15.05 0.52 44.16
C ALA A 108 14.52 1.55 43.17
N ARG A 109 14.84 2.84 43.38
CA ARG A 109 14.47 3.92 42.44
C ARG A 109 15.11 3.72 41.06
N GLN A 110 16.38 3.33 41.00
CA GLN A 110 17.08 3.00 39.76
C GLN A 110 16.45 1.79 39.04
N GLY A 111 16.03 0.76 39.79
CA GLY A 111 15.32 -0.40 39.27
C GLY A 111 13.97 -0.05 38.65
N LEU A 112 13.20 0.84 39.31
CA LEU A 112 11.94 1.37 38.77
C LEU A 112 12.16 2.17 37.49
N THR A 113 13.16 3.05 37.45
CA THR A 113 13.48 3.80 36.22
C THR A 113 13.93 2.87 35.09
N ARG A 114 14.71 1.84 35.39
CA ARG A 114 15.14 0.83 34.42
C ARG A 114 13.94 0.08 33.84
N ARG A 115 13.01 -0.34 34.70
CA ARG A 115 11.75 -0.97 34.29
C ARG A 115 10.93 -0.03 33.43
N TYR A 116 10.77 1.24 33.81
CA TYR A 116 10.06 2.23 32.99
C TYR A 116 10.64 2.34 31.57
N TYR A 117 11.96 2.51 31.44
CA TYR A 117 12.61 2.58 30.13
C TYR A 117 12.46 1.28 29.34
N ALA A 118 12.64 0.12 29.96
CA ALA A 118 12.44 -1.18 29.33
C ALA A 118 10.98 -1.39 28.84
N TRP A 119 9.99 -1.04 29.67
CA TRP A 119 8.58 -1.08 29.31
C TRP A 119 8.24 -0.12 28.18
N SER A 120 8.80 1.09 28.20
CA SER A 120 8.60 2.07 27.13
C SER A 120 9.24 1.65 25.81
N LEU A 121 10.38 0.95 25.84
CA LEU A 121 11.00 0.36 24.66
C LEU A 121 10.14 -0.78 24.11
N LEU A 122 9.65 -1.66 24.98
CA LEU A 122 8.80 -2.78 24.60
C LEU A 122 7.49 -2.29 23.97
N SER A 123 6.83 -1.29 24.56
CA SER A 123 5.59 -0.74 24.01
C SER A 123 5.81 -0.06 22.65
N LEU A 124 6.93 0.66 22.48
CA LEU A 124 7.28 1.25 21.19
C LEU A 124 7.50 0.18 20.11
N ARG A 125 8.24 -0.88 20.44
CA ARG A 125 8.46 -2.01 19.52
C ARG A 125 7.16 -2.72 19.18
N LEU A 126 6.27 -2.90 20.16
CA LEU A 126 4.97 -3.52 19.94
C LEU A 126 4.10 -2.68 18.98
N GLN A 127 4.10 -1.36 19.15
CA GLN A 127 3.38 -0.43 18.27
C GLN A 127 3.91 -0.43 16.84
N LEU A 128 5.24 -0.50 16.67
CA LEU A 128 5.87 -0.59 15.35
C LEU A 128 5.54 -1.92 14.67
N ARG A 129 5.59 -3.02 15.43
CA ARG A 129 5.29 -4.36 14.92
C ARG A 129 3.81 -4.52 14.56
N SER A 130 2.90 -3.97 15.37
CA SER A 130 1.46 -4.01 15.07
C SER A 130 1.13 -3.20 13.82
N ARG A 131 1.71 -2.00 13.64
CA ARG A 131 1.53 -1.21 12.42
C ARG A 131 2.04 -1.90 11.17
N ASN A 132 3.25 -2.50 11.24
CA ASN A 132 3.78 -3.27 10.13
C ASN A 132 2.86 -4.47 9.81
N ALA A 133 2.37 -5.18 10.83
CA ALA A 133 1.44 -6.28 10.63
C ALA A 133 0.11 -5.83 10.01
N ILE A 134 -0.43 -4.67 10.41
CA ILE A 134 -1.65 -4.11 9.81
C ILE A 134 -1.42 -3.78 8.33
N ALA A 135 -0.27 -3.19 7.99
CA ALA A 135 0.06 -2.90 6.59
C ALA A 135 0.15 -4.18 5.76
N ASP A 136 0.82 -5.22 6.26
CA ASP A 136 0.92 -6.52 5.58
C ASP A 136 -0.48 -7.13 5.38
N VAL A 137 -1.34 -7.10 6.42
CA VAL A 137 -2.73 -7.59 6.33
C VAL A 137 -3.54 -6.81 5.30
N LEU A 138 -3.39 -5.48 5.23
CA LEU A 138 -4.08 -4.65 4.23
C LEU A 138 -3.66 -5.03 2.81
N VAL A 139 -2.37 -5.29 2.57
CA VAL A 139 -1.89 -5.76 1.27
C VAL A 139 -2.49 -7.11 0.91
N TYR A 140 -2.54 -8.06 1.85
CA TYR A 140 -3.18 -9.35 1.62
C TYR A 140 -4.68 -9.22 1.37
N LEU A 141 -5.38 -8.34 2.10
CA LEU A 141 -6.79 -8.07 1.86
C LEU A 141 -7.03 -7.48 0.48
N LEU A 142 -6.21 -6.52 0.03
CA LEU A 142 -6.27 -5.97 -1.33
C LEU A 142 -5.99 -7.04 -2.39
N PHE A 143 -5.06 -7.94 -2.14
CA PHE A 143 -4.79 -9.04 -3.05
C PHE A 143 -5.99 -9.98 -3.16
N ILE A 144 -6.60 -10.36 -2.02
CA ILE A 144 -7.79 -11.21 -1.99
C ILE A 144 -8.97 -10.54 -2.70
N THR A 145 -9.19 -9.24 -2.50
CA THR A 145 -10.27 -8.52 -3.20
C THR A 145 -10.04 -8.45 -4.69
N MET A 146 -8.80 -8.26 -5.15
CA MET A 146 -8.46 -8.31 -6.58
C MET A 146 -8.69 -9.69 -7.18
N CYS A 147 -8.29 -10.76 -6.47
CA CYS A 147 -8.59 -12.13 -6.90
C CYS A 147 -10.10 -12.38 -6.98
N PHE A 148 -10.87 -11.87 -6.02
CA PHE A 148 -12.33 -11.99 -6.02
C PHE A 148 -12.96 -11.23 -7.19
N LEU A 149 -12.50 -10.02 -7.49
CA LEU A 149 -12.96 -9.25 -8.66
C LEU A 149 -12.62 -9.99 -9.97
N LEU A 150 -11.41 -10.55 -10.09
CA LEU A 150 -11.04 -11.37 -11.24
C LEU A 150 -11.93 -12.59 -11.39
N TYR A 151 -12.27 -13.24 -10.27
CA TYR A 151 -13.15 -14.39 -10.26
C TYR A 151 -14.56 -14.04 -10.72
N GLU A 152 -15.11 -12.91 -10.25
CA GLU A 152 -16.42 -12.43 -10.69
C GLU A 152 -16.43 -12.03 -12.17
N ILE A 153 -15.37 -11.39 -12.67
CA ILE A 153 -15.22 -11.10 -14.10
C ILE A 153 -15.15 -12.40 -14.90
N TYR A 154 -14.31 -13.35 -14.48
CA TYR A 154 -14.21 -14.67 -15.12
C TYR A 154 -15.57 -15.38 -15.14
N ARG A 155 -16.29 -15.36 -14.03
CA ARG A 155 -17.63 -15.94 -13.91
C ARG A 155 -18.62 -15.27 -14.85
N ALA A 156 -18.65 -13.95 -14.89
CA ALA A 156 -19.51 -13.18 -15.78
C ALA A 156 -19.17 -13.46 -17.26
N CYS A 157 -17.88 -13.50 -17.61
CA CYS A 157 -17.40 -13.84 -18.95
C CYS A 157 -17.81 -15.28 -19.32
N ARG A 158 -17.62 -16.26 -18.44
CA ARG A 158 -18.06 -17.65 -18.67
C ARG A 158 -19.56 -17.68 -18.94
N ILE A 159 -20.37 -17.05 -18.08
CA ILE A 159 -21.83 -17.01 -18.27
C ILE A 159 -22.20 -16.35 -19.60
N GLY A 160 -21.50 -15.28 -19.99
CA GLY A 160 -21.67 -14.61 -21.28
C GLY A 160 -21.35 -15.52 -22.47
N VAL A 161 -20.22 -16.23 -22.42
CA VAL A 161 -19.82 -17.20 -23.44
C VAL A 161 -20.86 -18.31 -23.59
N ASN A 162 -21.43 -18.80 -22.48
CA ASN A 162 -22.45 -19.87 -22.54
C ASN A 162 -23.71 -19.40 -23.22
N ARG A 163 -24.17 -18.19 -22.85
CA ARG A 163 -25.35 -17.60 -23.47
C ARG A 163 -25.11 -17.35 -24.96
N ALA A 164 -23.89 -16.95 -25.35
CA ALA A 164 -23.54 -16.79 -26.75
C ALA A 164 -23.53 -18.15 -27.46
N GLU A 165 -22.91 -19.18 -26.88
CA GLU A 165 -22.88 -20.53 -27.42
C GLU A 165 -24.29 -21.11 -27.59
N GLU A 166 -25.17 -20.92 -26.62
CA GLU A 166 -26.58 -21.32 -26.70
C GLU A 166 -27.30 -20.60 -27.85
N ARG A 167 -27.08 -19.28 -28.03
CA ARG A 167 -27.65 -18.53 -29.17
C ARG A 167 -27.11 -19.01 -30.52
N TYR A 168 -25.83 -19.34 -30.62
CA TYR A 168 -25.28 -19.87 -31.87
C TYR A 168 -25.84 -21.26 -32.18
N ARG A 169 -26.02 -22.12 -31.18
CA ARG A 169 -26.66 -23.42 -31.36
C ARG A 169 -28.10 -23.30 -31.83
N THR A 170 -28.88 -22.36 -31.30
CA THR A 170 -30.27 -22.16 -31.75
C THR A 170 -30.35 -21.57 -33.16
N LEU A 171 -29.45 -20.66 -33.52
CA LEU A 171 -29.37 -20.11 -34.88
C LEU A 171 -28.83 -21.10 -35.92
N ALA A 172 -28.02 -22.07 -35.52
CA ALA A 172 -27.48 -23.08 -36.44
C ALA A 172 -28.56 -24.04 -36.97
N ILE A 173 -29.60 -24.32 -36.19
CA ILE A 173 -30.68 -25.25 -36.55
C ILE A 173 -31.37 -24.85 -37.88
N PRO A 174 -31.88 -23.61 -38.07
CA PRO A 174 -32.50 -23.21 -39.33
C PRO A 174 -31.49 -23.13 -40.50
N ILE A 175 -30.23 -22.80 -40.24
CA ILE A 175 -29.19 -22.74 -41.28
C ILE A 175 -28.92 -24.14 -41.85
N ILE A 176 -28.83 -25.16 -40.98
CA ILE A 176 -28.63 -26.54 -41.41
C ILE A 176 -29.85 -27.04 -42.19
N GLN A 177 -31.06 -26.78 -41.68
CA GLN A 177 -32.30 -27.16 -42.37
C GLN A 177 -32.44 -26.53 -43.76
N THR A 178 -32.03 -25.27 -43.91
CA THR A 178 -32.08 -24.59 -45.22
C THR A 178 -31.02 -25.12 -46.19
N LEU A 179 -29.83 -25.46 -45.71
CA LEU A 179 -28.79 -26.11 -46.52
C LEU A 179 -29.23 -27.50 -46.99
N ASP A 180 -29.76 -28.33 -46.07
CA ASP A 180 -30.28 -29.66 -46.39
C ASP A 180 -31.41 -29.59 -47.42
N ALA A 181 -32.31 -28.62 -47.29
CA ALA A 181 -33.40 -28.39 -48.25
C ALA A 181 -32.87 -27.98 -49.64
N LEU A 182 -31.83 -27.16 -49.70
CA LEU A 182 -31.19 -26.75 -50.96
C LEU A 182 -30.46 -27.92 -51.63
N GLU A 183 -29.75 -28.76 -50.86
CA GLU A 183 -29.12 -29.97 -51.39
C GLU A 183 -30.15 -30.95 -51.94
N ALA A 184 -31.24 -31.19 -51.23
CA ALA A 184 -32.34 -32.03 -51.71
C ALA A 184 -32.97 -31.49 -53.01
N ALA A 185 -33.15 -30.16 -53.11
CA ALA A 185 -33.66 -29.52 -54.32
C ALA A 185 -32.68 -29.62 -55.51
N GLN A 186 -31.38 -29.49 -55.26
CA GLN A 186 -30.35 -29.69 -56.29
C GLN A 186 -30.27 -31.16 -56.75
N ALA A 187 -30.38 -32.12 -55.84
CA ALA A 187 -30.40 -33.54 -56.17
C ALA A 187 -31.59 -33.88 -57.08
N ARG A 188 -32.78 -33.35 -56.78
CA ARG A 188 -33.97 -33.50 -57.64
C ARG A 188 -33.76 -32.90 -59.03
N LYS A 189 -33.18 -31.70 -59.12
CA LYS A 189 -32.85 -31.09 -60.42
C LYS A 189 -31.84 -31.89 -61.23
N ARG A 190 -30.85 -32.50 -60.57
CA ARG A 190 -29.88 -33.39 -61.24
C ARG A 190 -30.53 -34.69 -61.72
N ALA A 191 -31.46 -35.26 -60.97
CA ALA A 191 -32.22 -36.45 -61.38
C ALA A 191 -33.08 -36.17 -62.62
N LEU A 192 -33.87 -35.07 -62.60
CA LEU A 192 -34.69 -34.66 -63.75
C LEU A 192 -33.85 -34.39 -65.01
N ARG A 193 -32.67 -33.78 -64.87
CA ARG A 193 -31.75 -33.58 -66.02
C ARG A 193 -31.29 -34.90 -66.62
N LYS A 194 -30.97 -35.89 -65.79
CA LYS A 194 -30.58 -37.23 -66.27
C LYS A 194 -31.73 -37.96 -66.96
N GLU A 195 -32.95 -37.82 -66.45
CA GLU A 195 -34.15 -38.37 -67.10
C GLU A 195 -34.36 -37.74 -68.48
N MET A 196 -34.30 -36.41 -68.58
CA MET A 196 -34.39 -35.71 -69.87
C MET A 196 -33.27 -36.08 -70.85
N GLU A 197 -32.02 -36.22 -70.36
CA GLU A 197 -30.91 -36.69 -71.20
C GLU A 197 -31.16 -38.11 -71.72
N ASN A 198 -31.70 -39.01 -70.89
CA ASN A 198 -32.06 -40.37 -71.30
C ASN A 198 -33.21 -40.40 -72.30
N ASP A 199 -34.21 -39.52 -72.17
CA ASP A 199 -35.32 -39.42 -73.11
C ASP A 199 -34.84 -38.90 -74.48
N ILE A 200 -33.97 -37.88 -74.51
CA ILE A 200 -33.37 -37.36 -75.75
C ILE A 200 -32.53 -38.44 -76.46
N VAL A 201 -31.81 -39.28 -75.72
CA VAL A 201 -31.02 -40.38 -76.30
C VAL A 201 -31.90 -41.49 -76.86
N ARG A 202 -33.11 -41.71 -76.32
CA ARG A 202 -34.07 -42.71 -76.82
C ARG A 202 -34.84 -42.25 -78.07
N GLU A 203 -34.98 -40.95 -78.28
CA GLU A 203 -35.67 -40.38 -79.45
C GLU A 203 -34.77 -40.24 -80.70
N ARG A 204 -33.46 -40.57 -80.59
CA ARG A 204 -32.51 -40.64 -81.71
C ARG A 204 -32.29 -42.06 -82.20
#